data_AF-A0A1F8NTB7-F1
#
_entry.id   AF-A0A1F8NTB7-F1
#
_cell.length_a   1.000
_cell.length_b   1.000
_cell.length_c   1.000
_cell.angle_alpha   90.00
_cell.angle_beta   90.00
_cell.angle_gamma   90.00
#
_symmetry.space_group_name_H-M   'P 1'
#
loop_
_entity.id
_entity.type
_entity.pdbx_description
1 polymer ?
#
loop_
_entity_poly.entity_id
_entity_poly.type
_entity_poly.pdbx_seq_one_letter_code
_entity_poly.pdbx_strand_id
1 'polypeptide(L)'
;MDVSVFKSTPAWLEDAIFYQIYPQTFYDSNGDGIGDIPGILEKLDYIKSLGVTACWLNPCFVSPFQDAGYDVADYYKVAERYGTNADLKQLFEEGRKRDIRILLDLVAGHTSIQHPWFIESCNPKRNKYTDYYIWTDSAWKWEVPGYKIVSGYAQRDGCYLTNFFYSQPALNYGFACPDPYQPWQQPVDAPGPKQVRQELKNIIRYWLDMGASGFRVDMAGSLVKADPGNLETIKLWQEMRAWLDVEYPDACLISEWGVPTLAIPAGFHMDFCIPWGMPGYTALLRKPFGSSPGNDSYGFSFFDSIGNGNIMEFMDDYLNHYHKIRGKGQMALPTGNHDINPRLSKGRTTDDLELAFMFILTMPGVPFIWYGDEIGMQSMDDLTSKEGGFNRTGSRTPMQWSGEVNAGFSSAQPDKLYLPIEPAPDRPNVIQQENDPQSLLQRVRKLTTIRK
;
A
#
# COMPACT_ATOMS: atom_id res chain seq x y z
N MET A 1 -22.22 -3.24 14.81
CA MET A 1 -21.74 -4.61 14.56
C MET A 1 -20.69 -4.94 15.60
N ASP A 2 -20.82 -6.10 16.24
CA ASP A 2 -20.01 -6.47 17.40
C ASP A 2 -18.68 -7.10 16.94
N VAL A 3 -17.56 -6.52 17.38
CA VAL A 3 -16.19 -6.94 17.04
C VAL A 3 -15.71 -8.07 17.96
N SER A 4 -16.57 -8.48 18.92
CA SER A 4 -16.34 -9.56 19.88
C SER A 4 -16.18 -10.97 19.28
N VAL A 5 -16.37 -11.11 17.96
CA VAL A 5 -16.33 -12.41 17.26
C VAL A 5 -14.91 -12.79 16.81
N PHE A 6 -13.97 -11.84 16.74
CA PHE A 6 -12.59 -12.11 16.32
C PHE A 6 -11.71 -12.50 17.51
N LYS A 7 -10.66 -13.30 17.24
CA LYS A 7 -9.61 -13.53 18.25
C LYS A 7 -8.84 -12.24 18.52
N SER A 8 -8.17 -12.22 19.67
CA SER A 8 -7.27 -11.12 20.05
C SER A 8 -6.22 -10.88 18.97
N THR A 9 -5.91 -9.60 18.76
CA THR A 9 -4.82 -9.13 17.89
C THR A 9 -3.49 -9.86 18.18
N PRO A 10 -2.70 -10.22 17.15
CA PRO A 10 -1.35 -10.76 17.35
C PRO A 10 -0.51 -9.84 18.27
N ALA A 11 0.09 -10.42 19.32
CA ALA A 11 0.78 -9.66 20.37
C ALA A 11 1.92 -8.77 19.83
N TRP A 12 2.58 -9.20 18.75
CA TRP A 12 3.68 -8.43 18.14
C TRP A 12 3.23 -7.06 17.57
N LEU A 13 1.92 -6.85 17.37
CA LEU A 13 1.37 -5.58 16.88
C LEU A 13 1.33 -4.47 17.93
N GLU A 14 1.47 -4.79 19.23
CA GLU A 14 1.44 -3.78 20.30
C GLU A 14 2.61 -2.79 20.17
N ASP A 15 3.81 -3.31 19.86
CA ASP A 15 5.04 -2.52 19.72
C ASP A 15 5.47 -2.41 18.23
N ALA A 16 4.52 -2.55 17.31
CA ALA A 16 4.83 -2.51 15.89
C ALA A 16 5.25 -1.11 15.44
N ILE A 17 6.37 -1.05 14.71
CA ILE A 17 6.80 0.10 13.92
C ILE A 17 7.10 -0.45 12.53
N PHE A 18 6.37 0.05 11.53
CA PHE A 18 6.48 -0.43 10.16
C PHE A 18 7.45 0.41 9.34
N TYR A 19 8.17 -0.25 8.44
CA TYR A 19 8.97 0.36 7.39
C TYR A 19 8.44 -0.05 6.02
N GLN A 20 7.95 0.90 5.24
CA GLN A 20 7.43 0.61 3.90
C GLN A 20 8.56 0.67 2.87
N ILE A 21 8.70 -0.41 2.11
CA ILE A 21 9.73 -0.59 1.10
C ILE A 21 9.10 -0.63 -0.30
N TYR A 22 9.64 0.18 -1.19
CA TYR A 22 9.36 0.14 -2.61
C TYR A 22 10.51 -0.55 -3.34
N PRO A 23 10.35 -1.83 -3.75
CA PRO A 23 11.49 -2.68 -4.13
C PRO A 23 12.41 -2.03 -5.17
N GLN A 24 11.80 -1.44 -6.19
CA GLN A 24 12.41 -0.90 -7.42
C GLN A 24 13.48 0.15 -7.17
N THR A 25 13.40 0.85 -6.04
CA THR A 25 14.23 2.01 -5.73
C THR A 25 14.78 1.94 -4.31
N PHE A 26 14.75 0.76 -3.68
CA PHE A 26 15.31 0.58 -2.35
C PHE A 26 16.81 0.25 -2.40
N TYR A 27 17.22 -0.85 -3.04
CA TYR A 27 18.63 -1.20 -3.24
C TYR A 27 18.78 -2.26 -4.33
N ASP A 28 19.67 -2.02 -5.29
CA ASP A 28 19.99 -2.91 -6.41
C ASP A 28 21.27 -3.69 -6.09
N SER A 29 21.17 -5.02 -5.99
CA SER A 29 22.28 -5.89 -5.63
C SER A 29 23.05 -6.43 -6.84
N ASN A 30 22.51 -6.29 -8.05
CA ASN A 30 23.03 -6.95 -9.25
C ASN A 30 23.51 -5.97 -10.34
N GLY A 31 23.24 -4.68 -10.18
CA GLY A 31 23.73 -3.61 -11.04
C GLY A 31 22.93 -3.43 -12.34
N ASP A 32 21.67 -3.87 -12.38
CA ASP A 32 20.77 -3.67 -13.52
C ASP A 32 20.01 -2.33 -13.50
N GLY A 33 20.07 -1.61 -12.37
CA GLY A 33 19.44 -0.31 -12.16
C GLY A 33 18.08 -0.36 -11.47
N ILE A 34 17.62 -1.55 -11.04
CA ILE A 34 16.34 -1.78 -10.35
C ILE A 34 16.63 -2.48 -9.02
N GLY A 35 16.03 -1.97 -7.94
CA GLY A 35 16.17 -2.62 -6.64
C GLY A 35 15.46 -3.96 -6.56
N ASP A 36 16.04 -4.90 -5.82
CA ASP A 36 15.64 -6.32 -5.80
C ASP A 36 15.59 -6.91 -4.37
N ILE A 37 15.03 -8.11 -4.24
CA ILE A 37 14.85 -8.77 -2.93
C ILE A 37 16.19 -9.15 -2.27
N PRO A 38 17.20 -9.69 -2.97
CA PRO A 38 18.54 -9.85 -2.41
C PRO A 38 19.13 -8.54 -1.88
N GLY A 39 18.84 -7.43 -2.55
CA GLY A 39 19.20 -6.10 -2.09
C GLY A 39 18.51 -5.69 -0.80
N ILE A 40 17.21 -5.99 -0.64
CA ILE A 40 16.50 -5.77 0.62
C ILE A 40 17.11 -6.63 1.75
N LEU A 41 17.46 -7.90 1.45
CA LEU A 41 18.13 -8.81 2.39
C LEU A 41 19.42 -8.20 2.94
N GLU A 42 20.26 -7.59 2.09
CA GLU A 42 21.50 -6.92 2.50
C GLU A 42 21.28 -5.74 3.46
N LYS A 43 20.09 -5.14 3.45
CA LYS A 43 19.76 -3.94 4.25
C LYS A 43 18.89 -4.24 5.47
N LEU A 44 18.60 -5.51 5.77
CA LEU A 44 17.84 -5.87 6.96
C LEU A 44 18.48 -5.39 8.27
N ASP A 45 19.82 -5.37 8.36
CA ASP A 45 20.52 -4.87 9.55
C ASP A 45 20.37 -3.35 9.70
N TYR A 46 20.40 -2.61 8.58
CA TYR A 46 20.07 -1.18 8.58
C TYR A 46 18.63 -0.96 9.04
N ILE A 47 17.67 -1.69 8.48
CA ILE A 47 16.27 -1.61 8.86
C ILE A 47 16.13 -1.90 10.37
N LYS A 48 16.73 -2.99 10.88
CA LYS A 48 16.71 -3.31 12.32
C LYS A 48 17.29 -2.18 13.17
N SER A 49 18.37 -1.54 12.71
CA SER A 49 19.01 -0.43 13.42
C SER A 49 18.11 0.79 13.61
N LEU A 50 17.08 0.97 12.76
CA LEU A 50 16.06 2.02 12.91
C LEU A 50 15.13 1.76 14.10
N GLY A 51 15.15 0.55 14.67
CA GLY A 51 14.23 0.13 15.72
C GLY A 51 12.89 -0.40 15.20
N VAL A 52 12.71 -0.51 13.88
CA VAL A 52 11.47 -1.06 13.31
C VAL A 52 11.33 -2.56 13.57
N THR A 53 10.10 -3.04 13.58
CA THR A 53 9.73 -4.43 13.92
C THR A 53 8.92 -5.11 12.82
N ALA A 54 8.50 -4.35 11.79
CA ALA A 54 7.85 -4.90 10.62
C ALA A 54 8.19 -4.11 9.35
N CYS A 55 8.11 -4.78 8.20
CA CYS A 55 8.18 -4.16 6.89
C CYS A 55 6.91 -4.47 6.10
N TRP A 56 6.47 -3.49 5.31
CA TRP A 56 5.48 -3.68 4.26
C TRP A 56 6.18 -3.50 2.92
N LEU A 57 6.18 -4.55 2.10
CA LEU A 57 6.72 -4.53 0.75
C LEU A 57 5.60 -4.19 -0.25
N ASN A 58 5.77 -3.12 -1.03
CA ASN A 58 4.92 -2.85 -2.19
C ASN A 58 4.95 -4.04 -3.19
N PRO A 59 3.99 -4.15 -4.13
CA PRO A 59 3.84 -5.33 -4.98
C PRO A 59 5.14 -5.80 -5.64
N CYS A 60 5.51 -7.05 -5.35
CA CYS A 60 6.72 -7.71 -5.87
C CYS A 60 6.41 -8.88 -6.82
N PHE A 61 5.15 -9.02 -7.23
CA PHE A 61 4.69 -10.11 -8.08
C PHE A 61 4.84 -9.79 -9.56
N VAL A 62 4.78 -10.81 -10.43
CA VAL A 62 4.81 -10.65 -11.88
C VAL A 62 3.73 -9.65 -12.30
N SER A 63 4.14 -8.63 -13.05
CA SER A 63 3.31 -7.52 -13.48
C SER A 63 3.88 -6.95 -14.79
N PRO A 64 3.05 -6.36 -15.67
CA PRO A 64 3.53 -5.50 -16.74
C PRO A 64 3.94 -4.11 -16.26
N PHE A 65 3.74 -3.81 -14.97
CA PHE A 65 4.09 -2.56 -14.31
C PHE A 65 3.46 -1.32 -14.96
N GLN A 66 2.20 -1.41 -15.40
CA GLN A 66 1.47 -0.21 -15.83
C GLN A 66 1.04 0.66 -14.65
N ASP A 67 1.00 0.08 -13.44
CA ASP A 67 0.83 0.77 -12.17
C ASP A 67 1.85 0.25 -11.15
N ALA A 68 3.11 0.19 -11.58
CA ALA A 68 4.28 -0.16 -10.80
C ALA A 68 4.17 -1.43 -9.93
N GLY A 69 3.41 -2.42 -10.41
CA GLY A 69 3.24 -3.72 -9.76
C GLY A 69 1.83 -3.97 -9.26
N TYR A 70 0.99 -2.94 -9.16
CA TYR A 70 -0.41 -3.09 -8.72
C TYR A 70 -1.28 -3.78 -9.78
N ASP A 71 -0.91 -3.72 -11.06
CA ASP A 71 -1.48 -4.56 -12.11
C ASP A 71 -0.84 -5.96 -12.11
N VAL A 72 -1.24 -6.83 -11.18
CA VAL A 72 -0.66 -8.18 -11.00
C VAL A 72 -1.06 -9.13 -12.14
N ALA A 73 -0.10 -9.79 -12.77
CA ALA A 73 -0.29 -10.79 -13.82
C ALA A 73 -0.10 -12.24 -13.35
N ASP A 74 0.60 -12.46 -12.22
CA ASP A 74 0.65 -13.76 -11.52
C ASP A 74 0.90 -13.54 -10.03
N TYR A 75 -0.10 -13.82 -9.19
CA TYR A 75 -0.02 -13.66 -7.74
C TYR A 75 0.90 -14.67 -7.03
N TYR A 76 1.24 -15.79 -7.68
CA TYR A 76 2.00 -16.89 -7.08
C TYR A 76 3.49 -16.82 -7.43
N LYS A 77 3.92 -15.80 -8.16
CA LYS A 77 5.28 -15.67 -8.65
C LYS A 77 5.83 -14.27 -8.43
N VAL A 78 7.01 -14.18 -7.83
CA VAL A 78 7.82 -12.95 -7.77
C VAL A 78 8.21 -12.52 -9.18
N ALA A 79 8.15 -11.21 -9.46
CA ALA A 79 8.62 -10.68 -10.73
C ALA A 79 10.13 -10.91 -10.89
N GLU A 80 10.55 -11.37 -12.06
CA GLU A 80 11.95 -11.71 -12.34
C GLU A 80 12.92 -10.57 -12.02
N ARG A 81 12.51 -9.32 -12.26
CA ARG A 81 13.31 -8.12 -11.93
C ARG A 81 13.60 -7.92 -10.44
N TYR A 82 12.88 -8.60 -9.55
CA TYR A 82 13.12 -8.54 -8.11
C TYR A 82 13.78 -9.81 -7.55
N GLY A 83 13.94 -10.86 -8.37
CA GLY A 83 14.44 -12.17 -7.95
C GLY A 83 13.38 -13.28 -8.07
N THR A 84 13.40 -14.22 -7.12
CA THR A 84 12.60 -15.45 -7.15
C THR A 84 11.74 -15.63 -5.90
N ASN A 85 10.81 -16.60 -5.93
CA ASN A 85 10.06 -16.99 -4.73
C ASN A 85 10.99 -17.50 -3.61
N ALA A 86 12.15 -18.07 -3.95
CA ALA A 86 13.13 -18.52 -2.96
C ALA A 86 13.78 -17.33 -2.23
N ASP A 87 14.11 -16.26 -2.96
CA ASP A 87 14.65 -15.04 -2.38
C ASP A 87 13.63 -14.39 -1.43
N LEU A 88 12.35 -14.35 -1.83
CA LEU A 88 11.29 -13.81 -0.98
C LEU A 88 11.06 -14.66 0.28
N LYS A 89 11.10 -15.99 0.16
CA LYS A 89 11.07 -16.90 1.31
C LYS A 89 12.26 -16.66 2.24
N GLN A 90 13.46 -16.47 1.68
CA GLN A 90 14.65 -16.14 2.46
C GLN A 90 14.50 -14.79 3.17
N LEU A 91 13.92 -13.78 2.54
CA LEU A 91 13.60 -12.49 3.18
C LEU A 91 12.69 -12.66 4.40
N PHE A 92 11.69 -13.54 4.34
CA PHE A 92 10.84 -13.84 5.50
C PHE A 92 11.62 -14.49 6.63
N GLU A 93 12.47 -15.47 6.32
CA GLU A 93 13.28 -16.18 7.31
C GLU A 93 14.33 -15.27 7.98
N GLU A 94 15.07 -14.50 7.18
CA GLU A 94 16.09 -13.56 7.67
C GLU A 94 15.49 -12.37 8.42
N GLY A 95 14.30 -11.92 8.01
CA GLY A 95 13.51 -10.94 8.75
C GLY A 95 13.16 -11.46 10.13
N ARG A 96 12.59 -12.68 10.23
CA ARG A 96 12.23 -13.29 11.53
C ARG A 96 13.43 -13.46 12.45
N LYS A 97 14.61 -13.83 11.93
CA LYS A 97 15.85 -13.93 12.73
C LYS A 97 16.28 -12.61 13.36
N ARG A 98 15.78 -11.48 12.85
CA ARG A 98 16.03 -10.12 13.33
C ARG A 98 14.80 -9.50 14.00
N ASP A 99 13.79 -10.30 14.35
CA ASP A 99 12.49 -9.83 14.85
C ASP A 99 11.80 -8.80 13.94
N ILE A 100 11.98 -8.94 12.62
CA ILE A 100 11.30 -8.12 11.62
C ILE A 100 10.24 -9.00 10.93
N ARG A 101 8.97 -8.61 11.05
CA ARG A 101 7.86 -9.22 10.32
C ARG A 101 7.81 -8.65 8.91
N ILE A 102 7.67 -9.49 7.88
CA ILE A 102 7.54 -9.03 6.49
C ILE A 102 6.12 -9.27 6.00
N LEU A 103 5.44 -8.20 5.59
CA LEU A 103 4.11 -8.22 5.01
C LEU A 103 4.18 -7.88 3.52
N LEU A 104 3.33 -8.52 2.73
CA LEU A 104 3.21 -8.27 1.30
C LEU A 104 2.03 -7.34 1.01
N ASP A 105 2.07 -6.64 -0.11
CA ASP A 105 0.88 -5.99 -0.66
C ASP A 105 -0.06 -7.02 -1.30
N LEU A 106 -1.36 -6.90 -1.06
CA LEU A 106 -2.41 -7.74 -1.62
C LEU A 106 -3.34 -6.88 -2.45
N VAL A 107 -3.21 -6.98 -3.77
CA VAL A 107 -4.13 -6.36 -4.73
C VAL A 107 -5.36 -7.24 -4.92
N ALA A 108 -6.37 -7.05 -4.07
CA ALA A 108 -7.54 -7.92 -4.03
C ALA A 108 -8.61 -7.56 -5.09
N GLY A 109 -8.70 -6.30 -5.51
CA GLY A 109 -9.82 -5.81 -6.32
C GLY A 109 -9.73 -6.09 -7.82
N HIS A 110 -8.54 -6.37 -8.35
CA HIS A 110 -8.29 -6.43 -9.78
C HIS A 110 -6.99 -7.18 -10.09
N THR A 111 -6.85 -7.61 -11.34
CA THR A 111 -5.59 -8.13 -11.90
C THR A 111 -5.14 -7.25 -13.06
N SER A 112 -4.00 -7.55 -13.66
CA SER A 112 -3.63 -7.03 -14.99
C SER A 112 -4.53 -7.58 -16.10
N ILE A 113 -4.69 -6.82 -17.18
CA ILE A 113 -5.19 -7.35 -18.46
C ILE A 113 -4.30 -8.46 -19.07
N GLN A 114 -3.04 -8.58 -18.62
CA GLN A 114 -2.15 -9.67 -19.03
C GLN A 114 -2.25 -10.91 -18.13
N HIS A 115 -3.10 -10.88 -17.10
CA HIS A 115 -3.30 -12.02 -16.21
C HIS A 115 -3.95 -13.18 -16.99
N PRO A 116 -3.45 -14.43 -16.89
CA PRO A 116 -4.01 -15.57 -17.62
C PRO A 116 -5.52 -15.74 -17.42
N TRP A 117 -6.02 -15.50 -16.19
CA TRP A 117 -7.46 -15.49 -15.91
C TRP A 117 -8.23 -14.50 -16.77
N PHE A 118 -7.73 -13.27 -16.96
CA PHE A 118 -8.42 -12.25 -17.75
C PHE A 118 -8.36 -12.58 -19.24
N ILE A 119 -7.21 -13.06 -19.73
CA ILE A 119 -7.03 -13.51 -21.11
C ILE A 119 -8.06 -14.61 -21.44
N GLU A 120 -8.19 -15.62 -20.57
CA GLU A 120 -9.20 -16.67 -20.74
C GLU A 120 -10.63 -16.13 -20.59
N SER A 121 -10.87 -15.19 -19.68
CA SER A 121 -12.18 -14.54 -19.51
C SER A 121 -12.62 -13.73 -20.74
N CYS A 122 -11.68 -13.28 -21.59
CA CYS A 122 -11.96 -12.59 -22.85
C CYS A 122 -12.50 -13.53 -23.95
N ASN A 123 -12.43 -14.85 -23.78
CA ASN A 123 -12.93 -15.81 -24.75
C ASN A 123 -14.48 -15.73 -24.84
N PRO A 124 -15.07 -15.68 -26.05
CA PRO A 124 -16.53 -15.68 -26.22
C PRO A 124 -17.19 -16.98 -25.71
N LYS A 125 -16.45 -18.11 -25.71
CA LYS A 125 -16.95 -19.37 -25.13
C LYS A 125 -16.73 -19.36 -23.61
N ARG A 126 -17.81 -19.67 -22.88
CA ARG A 126 -17.76 -19.80 -21.41
C ARG A 126 -16.73 -20.86 -21.00
N ASN A 127 -15.95 -20.53 -19.98
CA ASN A 127 -14.87 -21.32 -19.39
C ASN A 127 -14.78 -21.02 -17.89
N LYS A 128 -13.78 -21.60 -17.21
CA LYS A 128 -13.60 -21.47 -15.76
C LYS A 128 -13.47 -20.01 -15.28
N TYR A 129 -12.84 -19.15 -16.08
CA TYR A 129 -12.53 -17.76 -15.70
C TYR A 129 -13.55 -16.75 -16.23
N THR A 130 -14.57 -17.18 -16.97
CA THR A 130 -15.59 -16.31 -17.57
C THR A 130 -16.27 -15.37 -16.57
N ASP A 131 -16.48 -15.83 -15.34
CA ASP A 131 -17.15 -15.09 -14.27
C ASP A 131 -16.15 -14.61 -13.18
N TYR A 132 -14.84 -14.75 -13.40
CA TYR A 132 -13.82 -14.15 -12.51
C TYR A 132 -13.80 -12.63 -12.62
N TYR A 133 -14.28 -12.08 -13.73
CA TYR A 133 -14.34 -10.65 -14.01
C TYR A 133 -15.75 -10.22 -14.33
N ILE A 134 -16.02 -8.93 -14.14
CA ILE A 134 -17.33 -8.37 -14.41
C ILE A 134 -17.39 -7.92 -15.87
N TRP A 135 -18.26 -8.57 -16.64
CA TRP A 135 -18.57 -8.23 -18.03
C TRP A 135 -20.02 -7.81 -18.14
N THR A 136 -20.30 -6.76 -18.91
CA THR A 136 -21.66 -6.43 -19.33
C THR A 136 -22.17 -7.46 -20.35
N ASP A 137 -23.48 -7.39 -20.66
CA ASP A 137 -24.15 -8.26 -21.63
C ASP A 137 -24.04 -7.79 -23.10
N SER A 138 -23.34 -6.69 -23.36
CA SER A 138 -23.14 -6.19 -24.72
C SER A 138 -21.92 -5.27 -24.82
N ALA A 139 -21.15 -5.44 -25.90
CA ALA A 139 -20.02 -4.57 -26.26
C ALA A 139 -20.45 -3.15 -26.68
N TRP A 140 -21.75 -2.92 -26.92
CA TRP A 140 -22.32 -1.64 -27.34
C TRP A 140 -22.88 -0.80 -26.18
N LYS A 141 -22.64 -1.21 -24.93
CA LYS A 141 -22.94 -0.34 -23.78
C LYS A 141 -21.92 0.80 -23.73
N TRP A 142 -22.41 2.03 -23.88
CA TRP A 142 -21.59 3.24 -23.82
C TRP A 142 -21.31 3.72 -22.40
N GLU A 143 -22.22 3.44 -21.46
CA GLU A 143 -22.09 3.81 -20.06
C GLU A 143 -22.74 2.77 -19.16
N VAL A 144 -22.20 2.64 -17.94
CA VAL A 144 -22.83 1.92 -16.85
C VAL A 144 -22.77 2.85 -15.63
N PRO A 145 -23.92 3.32 -15.10
CA PRO A 145 -23.94 4.28 -14.01
C PRO A 145 -23.07 3.83 -12.82
N GLY A 146 -22.14 4.69 -12.41
CA GLY A 146 -21.25 4.44 -11.28
C GLY A 146 -20.04 3.55 -11.56
N TYR A 147 -19.87 3.03 -12.79
CA TYR A 147 -18.77 2.13 -13.14
C TYR A 147 -18.04 2.58 -14.40
N LYS A 148 -16.72 2.39 -14.40
CA LYS A 148 -15.87 2.56 -15.58
C LYS A 148 -15.86 1.26 -16.36
N ILE A 149 -16.09 1.35 -17.67
CA ILE A 149 -16.10 0.20 -18.58
C ILE A 149 -15.13 0.42 -19.74
N VAL A 150 -14.64 -0.70 -20.30
CA VAL A 150 -13.85 -0.70 -21.53
C VAL A 150 -14.58 -1.53 -22.58
N SER A 151 -14.96 -0.89 -23.68
CA SER A 151 -15.68 -1.48 -24.81
C SER A 151 -14.73 -1.95 -25.91
N GLY A 152 -15.08 -3.04 -26.60
CA GLY A 152 -14.39 -3.48 -27.82
C GLY A 152 -13.00 -4.10 -27.62
N TYR A 153 -12.63 -4.46 -26.38
CA TYR A 153 -11.31 -5.04 -26.08
C TYR A 153 -11.17 -6.51 -26.51
N ALA A 154 -12.24 -7.29 -26.38
CA ALA A 154 -12.24 -8.74 -26.62
C ALA A 154 -13.24 -9.14 -27.70
N GLN A 155 -13.12 -10.39 -28.20
CA GLN A 155 -14.10 -10.99 -29.11
C GLN A 155 -15.41 -11.40 -28.40
N ARG A 156 -15.41 -11.39 -27.06
CA ARG A 156 -16.61 -11.57 -26.24
C ARG A 156 -17.52 -10.35 -26.39
N ASP A 157 -18.82 -10.60 -26.57
CA ASP A 157 -19.84 -9.54 -26.60
C ASP A 157 -20.10 -9.01 -25.18
N GLY A 158 -19.33 -8.01 -24.78
CA GLY A 158 -19.40 -7.36 -23.48
C GLY A 158 -18.30 -6.32 -23.29
N CYS A 159 -18.55 -5.35 -22.43
CA CYS A 159 -17.56 -4.43 -21.88
C CYS A 159 -17.13 -4.96 -20.51
N TYR A 160 -15.83 -5.01 -20.21
CA TYR A 160 -15.41 -5.32 -18.84
C TYR A 160 -15.40 -4.06 -17.98
N LEU A 161 -15.67 -4.22 -16.69
CA LEU A 161 -15.52 -3.14 -15.72
C LEU A 161 -14.07 -3.05 -15.25
N THR A 162 -13.57 -1.82 -15.07
CA THR A 162 -12.27 -1.59 -14.44
C THR A 162 -12.45 -1.34 -12.95
N ASN A 163 -11.49 -1.76 -12.14
CA ASN A 163 -11.46 -1.35 -10.73
C ASN A 163 -10.81 0.03 -10.58
N PHE A 164 -9.76 0.29 -11.36
CA PHE A 164 -9.04 1.56 -11.33
C PHE A 164 -8.60 2.00 -12.74
N PHE A 165 -7.43 1.59 -13.23
CA PHE A 165 -6.99 1.85 -14.61
C PHE A 165 -7.60 0.89 -15.63
N TYR A 166 -7.52 1.27 -16.91
CA TYR A 166 -7.99 0.41 -18.02
C TYR A 166 -7.28 -0.95 -18.01
N SER A 167 -5.99 -0.98 -17.62
CA SER A 167 -5.18 -2.19 -17.50
C SER A 167 -5.52 -3.07 -16.29
N GLN A 168 -6.50 -2.67 -15.48
CA GLN A 168 -6.87 -3.28 -14.20
C GLN A 168 -8.35 -3.71 -14.18
N PRO A 169 -8.72 -4.77 -14.94
CA PRO A 169 -10.07 -5.33 -14.93
C PRO A 169 -10.48 -5.78 -13.53
N ALA A 170 -11.70 -5.42 -13.13
CA ALA A 170 -12.23 -5.72 -11.81
C ALA A 170 -12.51 -7.22 -11.64
N LEU A 171 -11.98 -7.79 -10.56
CA LEU A 171 -12.38 -9.11 -10.11
C LEU A 171 -13.83 -9.08 -9.63
N ASN A 172 -14.57 -10.13 -9.93
CA ASN A 172 -15.99 -10.20 -9.66
C ASN A 172 -16.24 -10.76 -8.25
N TYR A 173 -16.47 -9.87 -7.27
CA TYR A 173 -16.96 -10.24 -5.93
C TYR A 173 -18.48 -10.21 -5.79
N GLY A 174 -19.18 -9.97 -6.91
CA GLY A 174 -20.62 -9.82 -7.00
C GLY A 174 -21.11 -8.40 -6.75
N PHE A 175 -22.43 -8.25 -6.94
CA PHE A 175 -23.20 -7.05 -6.63
C PHE A 175 -24.04 -7.34 -5.38
N ALA A 176 -24.02 -6.44 -4.39
CA ALA A 176 -24.85 -6.59 -3.20
C ALA A 176 -26.33 -6.33 -3.52
N CYS A 177 -26.58 -5.33 -4.38
CA CYS A 177 -27.90 -4.98 -4.89
C CYS A 177 -27.91 -5.08 -6.43
N PRO A 178 -27.93 -6.29 -7.02
CA PRO A 178 -27.98 -6.45 -8.47
C PRO A 178 -29.30 -5.90 -9.04
N ASP A 179 -29.20 -5.16 -10.13
CA ASP A 179 -30.37 -4.67 -10.87
C ASP A 179 -31.04 -5.83 -11.62
N PRO A 180 -32.34 -6.13 -11.35
CA PRO A 180 -33.05 -7.21 -12.03
C PRO A 180 -33.15 -7.04 -13.55
N TYR A 181 -32.95 -5.84 -14.08
CA TYR A 181 -32.90 -5.56 -15.52
C TYR A 181 -31.49 -5.69 -16.12
N GLN A 182 -30.47 -5.98 -15.32
CA GLN A 182 -29.09 -6.19 -15.75
C GLN A 182 -28.62 -7.60 -15.32
N PRO A 183 -29.01 -8.66 -16.04
CA PRO A 183 -28.76 -10.06 -15.63
C PRO A 183 -27.27 -10.43 -15.58
N TRP A 184 -26.38 -9.60 -16.12
CA TRP A 184 -24.94 -9.74 -16.01
C TRP A 184 -24.39 -9.34 -14.62
N GLN A 185 -25.17 -8.64 -13.79
CA GLN A 185 -24.82 -8.33 -12.41
C GLN A 185 -25.05 -9.55 -11.51
N GLN A 186 -23.99 -10.32 -11.27
CA GLN A 186 -24.07 -11.51 -10.44
C GLN A 186 -24.20 -11.14 -8.95
N PRO A 187 -25.13 -11.74 -8.18
CA PRO A 187 -25.20 -11.53 -6.73
C PRO A 187 -23.95 -12.10 -6.04
N VAL A 188 -23.67 -11.61 -4.83
CA VAL A 188 -22.49 -12.00 -4.02
C VAL A 188 -22.35 -13.50 -3.75
N ASP A 189 -23.45 -14.25 -3.79
CA ASP A 189 -23.50 -15.68 -3.53
C ASP A 189 -23.51 -16.54 -4.80
N ALA A 190 -23.39 -15.92 -5.98
CA ALA A 190 -23.28 -16.62 -7.25
C ALA A 190 -21.97 -17.43 -7.36
N PRO A 191 -21.94 -18.46 -8.23
CA PRO A 191 -20.77 -19.32 -8.39
C PRO A 191 -19.47 -18.60 -8.78
N GLY A 192 -19.53 -17.54 -9.61
CA GLY A 192 -18.36 -16.73 -10.00
C GLY A 192 -17.74 -16.01 -8.80
N PRO A 193 -18.49 -15.12 -8.13
CA PRO A 193 -18.08 -14.45 -6.89
C PRO A 193 -17.51 -15.36 -5.81
N LYS A 194 -18.15 -16.51 -5.57
CA LYS A 194 -17.63 -17.50 -4.61
C LYS A 194 -16.28 -18.09 -5.03
N GLN A 195 -16.06 -18.33 -6.32
CA GLN A 195 -14.76 -18.80 -6.82
C GLN A 195 -13.66 -17.75 -6.68
N VAL A 196 -13.96 -16.47 -6.96
CA VAL A 196 -13.01 -15.37 -6.77
C VAL A 196 -12.62 -15.23 -5.30
N ARG A 197 -13.60 -15.27 -4.38
CA ARG A 197 -13.33 -15.26 -2.93
C ARG A 197 -12.44 -16.43 -2.49
N GLN A 198 -12.73 -17.63 -3.01
CA GLN A 198 -11.92 -18.80 -2.70
C GLN A 198 -10.48 -18.67 -3.25
N GLU A 199 -10.31 -18.06 -4.42
CA GLU A 199 -8.99 -17.84 -5.00
C GLU A 199 -8.19 -16.78 -4.25
N LEU A 200 -8.83 -15.69 -3.79
CA LEU A 200 -8.19 -14.72 -2.88
C LEU A 200 -7.64 -15.41 -1.63
N LYS A 201 -8.43 -16.31 -1.03
CA LYS A 201 -8.01 -17.13 0.11
C LYS A 201 -6.83 -18.05 -0.24
N ASN A 202 -6.78 -18.61 -1.44
CA ASN A 202 -5.66 -19.45 -1.90
C ASN A 202 -4.37 -18.63 -2.06
N ILE A 203 -4.45 -17.41 -2.62
CA ILE A 203 -3.32 -16.49 -2.75
C ILE A 203 -2.75 -16.14 -1.37
N ILE A 204 -3.62 -15.74 -0.44
CA ILE A 204 -3.22 -15.41 0.93
C ILE A 204 -2.54 -16.60 1.59
N ARG A 205 -3.15 -17.79 1.52
CA ARG A 205 -2.60 -19.03 2.07
C ARG A 205 -1.20 -19.33 1.53
N TYR A 206 -1.02 -19.25 0.22
CA TYR A 206 0.26 -19.61 -0.42
C TYR A 206 1.45 -18.87 0.18
N TRP A 207 1.33 -17.55 0.36
CA TRP A 207 2.43 -16.75 0.90
C TRP A 207 2.55 -16.84 2.42
N LEU A 208 1.45 -17.04 3.16
CA LEU A 208 1.52 -17.31 4.60
C LEU A 208 2.20 -18.65 4.89
N ASP A 209 1.92 -19.70 4.11
CA ASP A 209 2.60 -21.00 4.19
C ASP A 209 4.10 -20.88 3.89
N MET A 210 4.49 -19.93 3.04
CA MET A 210 5.91 -19.62 2.77
C MET A 210 6.59 -18.80 3.87
N GLY A 211 5.83 -18.16 4.77
CA GLY A 211 6.38 -17.43 5.91
C GLY A 211 6.10 -15.94 5.95
N ALA A 212 5.29 -15.38 5.03
CA ALA A 212 4.81 -14.01 5.14
C ALA A 212 4.08 -13.80 6.48
N SER A 213 4.17 -12.59 7.05
CA SER A 213 3.58 -12.26 8.35
C SER A 213 2.21 -11.59 8.23
N GLY A 214 1.67 -11.47 7.01
CA GLY A 214 0.42 -10.78 6.76
C GLY A 214 0.42 -9.98 5.47
N PHE A 215 -0.61 -9.17 5.30
CA PHE A 215 -0.81 -8.36 4.10
C PHE A 215 -1.28 -6.94 4.42
N ARG A 216 -0.79 -5.98 3.62
CA ARG A 216 -1.49 -4.73 3.37
C ARG A 216 -2.41 -4.95 2.18
N VAL A 217 -3.69 -4.62 2.32
CA VAL A 217 -4.70 -4.87 1.30
C VAL A 217 -5.05 -3.58 0.58
N ASP A 218 -4.73 -3.54 -0.70
CA ASP A 218 -5.01 -2.45 -1.62
C ASP A 218 -6.51 -2.25 -1.85
N MET A 219 -6.96 -1.00 -1.79
CA MET A 219 -8.35 -0.61 -2.03
C MET A 219 -9.38 -1.54 -1.37
N ALA A 220 -9.16 -1.93 -0.11
CA ALA A 220 -9.86 -3.03 0.56
C ALA A 220 -11.40 -2.87 0.59
N GLY A 221 -11.88 -1.62 0.55
CA GLY A 221 -13.30 -1.27 0.53
C GLY A 221 -13.98 -1.36 -0.84
N SER A 222 -13.26 -1.63 -1.93
CA SER A 222 -13.76 -1.49 -3.31
C SER A 222 -14.31 -2.78 -3.93
N LEU A 223 -14.32 -3.90 -3.20
CA LEU A 223 -14.50 -5.24 -3.79
C LEU A 223 -15.92 -5.48 -4.33
N VAL A 224 -16.94 -5.43 -3.47
CA VAL A 224 -18.33 -5.72 -3.85
C VAL A 224 -18.95 -4.49 -4.51
N LYS A 225 -19.64 -4.69 -5.64
CA LYS A 225 -20.27 -3.60 -6.40
C LYS A 225 -21.70 -3.34 -5.88
N ALA A 226 -22.21 -2.12 -6.06
CA ALA A 226 -23.53 -1.70 -5.58
C ALA A 226 -23.80 -2.11 -4.12
N ASP A 227 -22.86 -1.78 -3.22
CA ASP A 227 -22.84 -2.21 -1.81
C ASP A 227 -22.99 -1.01 -0.85
N PRO A 228 -24.22 -0.53 -0.61
CA PRO A 228 -24.47 0.60 0.28
C PRO A 228 -23.92 0.36 1.68
N GLY A 229 -23.06 1.27 2.15
CA GLY A 229 -22.41 1.15 3.46
C GLY A 229 -21.38 0.02 3.56
N ASN A 230 -20.96 -0.55 2.42
CA ASN A 230 -19.98 -1.63 2.32
C ASN A 230 -20.33 -2.89 3.11
N LEU A 231 -21.63 -3.19 3.29
CA LEU A 231 -22.08 -4.26 4.17
C LEU A 231 -21.60 -5.65 3.69
N GLU A 232 -21.67 -5.93 2.39
CA GLU A 232 -21.21 -7.21 1.84
C GLU A 232 -19.68 -7.28 1.78
N THR A 233 -19.01 -6.17 1.54
CA THR A 233 -17.54 -6.07 1.62
C THR A 233 -17.06 -6.33 3.06
N ILE A 234 -17.75 -5.78 4.06
CA ILE A 234 -17.49 -6.04 5.48
C ILE A 234 -17.66 -7.53 5.80
N LYS A 235 -18.75 -8.17 5.34
CA LYS A 235 -18.98 -9.61 5.54
C LYS A 235 -17.88 -10.46 4.90
N LEU A 236 -17.47 -10.13 3.68
CA LEU A 236 -16.37 -10.82 3.00
C LEU A 236 -15.09 -10.80 3.85
N TRP A 237 -14.70 -9.63 4.36
CA TRP A 237 -13.51 -9.53 5.20
C TRP A 237 -13.67 -10.18 6.57
N GLN A 238 -14.89 -10.21 7.14
CA GLN A 238 -15.20 -10.97 8.35
C GLN A 238 -14.98 -12.47 8.14
N GLU A 239 -15.43 -13.01 7.00
CA GLU A 239 -15.19 -14.41 6.61
C GLU A 239 -13.69 -14.70 6.47
N MET A 240 -12.94 -13.80 5.81
CA MET A 240 -11.49 -13.93 5.66
C MET A 240 -10.78 -13.89 7.01
N ARG A 241 -11.15 -12.95 7.90
CA ARG A 241 -10.55 -12.82 9.22
C ARG A 241 -10.86 -14.01 10.12
N ALA A 242 -12.09 -14.51 10.11
CA ALA A 242 -12.47 -15.69 10.89
C ALA A 242 -11.66 -16.93 10.49
N TRP A 243 -11.39 -17.10 9.20
CA TRP A 243 -10.50 -18.14 8.70
C TRP A 243 -9.04 -17.91 9.12
N LEU A 244 -8.53 -16.69 8.96
CA LEU A 244 -7.16 -16.32 9.31
C LEU A 244 -6.87 -16.56 10.79
N ASP A 245 -7.81 -16.21 11.68
CA ASP A 245 -7.69 -16.43 13.13
C ASP A 245 -7.56 -17.92 13.52
N VAL A 246 -8.05 -18.83 12.67
CA VAL A 246 -7.96 -20.28 12.91
C VAL A 246 -6.66 -20.85 12.35
N GLU A 247 -6.34 -20.56 11.08
CA GLU A 247 -5.19 -21.18 10.39
C GLU A 247 -3.87 -20.41 10.59
N TYR A 248 -3.92 -19.08 10.74
CA TYR A 248 -2.76 -18.19 10.82
C TYR A 248 -2.93 -17.12 11.91
N PRO A 249 -3.06 -17.51 13.20
CA PRO A 249 -3.35 -16.57 14.30
C PRO A 249 -2.27 -15.50 14.53
N ASP A 250 -1.07 -15.66 13.96
CA ASP A 250 0.04 -14.72 14.08
C ASP A 250 0.11 -13.72 12.90
N ALA A 251 -0.75 -13.87 11.90
CA ALA A 251 -0.77 -13.06 10.68
C ALA A 251 -1.59 -11.77 10.84
N CYS A 252 -1.13 -10.69 10.20
CA CYS A 252 -1.78 -9.38 10.24
C CYS A 252 -2.48 -9.05 8.90
N LEU A 253 -3.57 -8.30 8.98
CA LEU A 253 -4.25 -7.66 7.85
C LEU A 253 -4.34 -6.18 8.11
N ILE A 254 -3.82 -5.39 7.17
CA ILE A 254 -3.82 -3.93 7.19
C ILE A 254 -4.64 -3.47 5.99
N SER A 255 -5.66 -2.64 6.19
CA SER A 255 -6.40 -2.12 5.04
C SER A 255 -5.84 -0.79 4.56
N GLU A 256 -5.86 -0.60 3.25
CA GLU A 256 -6.03 0.72 2.65
C GLU A 256 -7.53 0.94 2.40
N TRP A 257 -8.25 1.28 3.47
CA TRP A 257 -9.64 1.74 3.37
C TRP A 257 -9.75 3.22 3.70
N GLY A 258 -8.95 3.69 4.65
CA GLY A 258 -8.97 5.08 5.09
C GLY A 258 -10.12 5.42 6.03
N VAL A 259 -10.94 4.44 6.41
CA VAL A 259 -12.10 4.60 7.28
C VAL A 259 -12.05 3.53 8.37
N PRO A 260 -11.26 3.75 9.44
CA PRO A 260 -11.01 2.71 10.46
C PRO A 260 -12.29 2.18 11.12
N THR A 261 -13.35 3.00 11.19
CA THR A 261 -14.65 2.60 11.74
C THR A 261 -15.43 1.62 10.87
N LEU A 262 -15.04 1.42 9.61
CA LEU A 262 -15.54 0.36 8.74
C LEU A 262 -14.54 -0.81 8.68
N ALA A 263 -13.26 -0.51 8.51
CA ALA A 263 -12.22 -1.52 8.35
C ALA A 263 -12.01 -2.41 9.59
N ILE A 264 -11.96 -1.84 10.79
CA ILE A 264 -11.75 -2.64 12.01
C ILE A 264 -12.92 -3.61 12.25
N PRO A 265 -14.21 -3.19 12.20
CA PRO A 265 -15.33 -4.13 12.25
C PRO A 265 -15.39 -5.13 11.08
N ALA A 266 -14.76 -4.81 9.93
CA ALA A 266 -14.62 -5.74 8.81
C ALA A 266 -13.61 -6.86 9.09
N GLY A 267 -12.74 -6.72 10.10
CA GLY A 267 -11.77 -7.75 10.49
C GLY A 267 -10.31 -7.37 10.26
N PHE A 268 -10.02 -6.16 9.77
CA PHE A 268 -8.65 -5.66 9.70
C PHE A 268 -8.10 -5.37 11.10
N HIS A 269 -6.81 -5.64 11.29
CA HIS A 269 -6.12 -5.35 12.55
C HIS A 269 -5.80 -3.86 12.67
N MET A 270 -5.58 -3.20 11.54
CA MET A 270 -5.38 -1.77 11.45
C MET A 270 -5.81 -1.23 10.09
N ASP A 271 -6.07 0.07 10.03
CA ASP A 271 -6.39 0.81 8.80
C ASP A 271 -5.57 2.10 8.74
N PHE A 272 -5.20 2.50 7.52
CA PHE A 272 -4.39 3.68 7.29
C PHE A 272 -5.15 4.98 7.57
N CYS A 273 -4.46 5.93 8.21
CA CYS A 273 -4.83 7.33 8.17
C CYS A 273 -4.33 7.92 6.84
N ILE A 274 -5.22 8.11 5.88
CA ILE A 274 -4.91 8.60 4.53
C ILE A 274 -5.96 9.61 4.02
N PRO A 275 -5.59 10.48 3.06
CA PRO A 275 -6.40 11.66 2.69
C PRO A 275 -7.85 11.37 2.23
N TRP A 276 -8.10 10.23 1.58
CA TRP A 276 -9.42 9.96 0.96
C TRP A 276 -10.49 9.49 1.95
N GLY A 277 -10.10 9.06 3.16
CA GLY A 277 -11.03 8.67 4.23
C GLY A 277 -10.83 9.45 5.53
N MET A 278 -9.67 10.09 5.70
CA MET A 278 -9.38 11.04 6.78
C MET A 278 -8.76 12.32 6.19
N PRO A 279 -9.56 13.25 5.65
CA PRO A 279 -9.06 14.49 5.05
C PRO A 279 -8.16 15.30 6.00
N GLY A 280 -8.45 15.27 7.30
CA GLY A 280 -7.63 15.89 8.34
C GLY A 280 -6.18 15.43 8.39
N TYR A 281 -5.88 14.23 7.89
CA TYR A 281 -4.51 13.73 7.79
C TYR A 281 -3.65 14.59 6.85
N THR A 282 -4.21 15.11 5.76
CA THR A 282 -3.50 16.06 4.88
C THR A 282 -3.20 17.36 5.61
N ALA A 283 -4.15 17.85 6.43
CA ALA A 283 -3.99 19.04 7.25
C ALA A 283 -2.86 18.92 8.29
N LEU A 284 -2.47 17.70 8.67
CA LEU A 284 -1.36 17.51 9.61
C LEU A 284 0.00 17.86 8.99
N LEU A 285 0.30 17.33 7.79
CA LEU A 285 1.67 17.30 7.24
C LEU A 285 1.82 17.89 5.84
N ARG A 286 0.77 18.01 5.03
CA ARG A 286 0.93 18.14 3.56
C ARG A 286 -0.12 19.01 2.86
N LYS A 287 -0.86 19.82 3.61
CA LYS A 287 -1.85 20.74 3.05
C LYS A 287 -1.13 21.80 2.20
N PRO A 288 -1.41 21.87 0.89
CA PRO A 288 -0.70 22.78 0.02
C PRO A 288 -1.25 24.21 0.18
N PHE A 289 -0.35 25.19 0.10
CA PHE A 289 -0.72 26.60 0.05
C PHE A 289 -1.54 26.89 -1.24
N GLY A 290 -2.72 27.50 -1.09
CA GLY A 290 -3.48 28.10 -2.19
C GLY A 290 -4.10 27.17 -3.24
N SER A 291 -4.21 25.85 -3.00
CA SER A 291 -4.66 24.89 -4.03
C SER A 291 -5.74 23.88 -3.60
N SER A 292 -6.40 24.10 -2.46
CA SER A 292 -7.57 23.26 -2.10
C SER A 292 -8.84 23.71 -2.84
N PRO A 293 -9.55 22.81 -3.54
CA PRO A 293 -10.94 23.06 -3.92
C PRO A 293 -11.76 23.25 -2.64
N GLY A 294 -12.48 24.37 -2.51
CA GLY A 294 -13.41 24.57 -1.39
C GLY A 294 -13.13 25.73 -0.44
N ASN A 295 -12.26 26.69 -0.79
CA ASN A 295 -12.16 27.97 -0.06
C ASN A 295 -11.74 27.78 1.42
N ASP A 296 -10.64 27.05 1.61
CA ASP A 296 -10.04 26.81 2.91
C ASP A 296 -9.43 28.09 3.51
N SER A 297 -9.84 28.47 4.72
CA SER A 297 -9.41 29.70 5.39
C SER A 297 -8.04 29.58 6.08
N TYR A 298 -7.48 28.38 6.21
CA TYR A 298 -6.23 28.14 6.93
C TYR A 298 -5.06 27.83 6.03
N GLY A 299 -5.24 27.22 4.84
CA GLY A 299 -4.22 27.12 3.78
C GLY A 299 -2.86 26.47 4.11
N PHE A 300 -2.59 26.06 5.36
CA PHE A 300 -1.31 25.57 5.87
C PHE A 300 -1.49 24.27 6.65
N SER A 301 -0.51 23.36 6.55
CA SER A 301 -0.48 22.18 7.42
C SER A 301 -0.12 22.56 8.87
N PHE A 302 -0.51 21.74 9.86
CA PHE A 302 -0.18 21.99 11.27
C PHE A 302 1.34 22.06 11.51
N PHE A 303 2.12 21.15 10.91
CA PHE A 303 3.59 21.17 10.96
C PHE A 303 4.22 22.04 9.87
N ASP A 304 3.55 23.12 9.46
CA ASP A 304 4.15 24.16 8.62
C ASP A 304 4.92 25.16 9.50
N SER A 305 6.13 25.54 9.09
CA SER A 305 7.00 26.46 9.84
C SER A 305 6.39 27.86 10.07
N ILE A 306 5.40 28.26 9.27
CA ILE A 306 4.69 29.53 9.42
C ILE A 306 3.79 29.51 10.67
N GLY A 307 3.38 28.33 11.15
CA GLY A 307 2.62 28.18 12.39
C GLY A 307 1.13 28.57 12.30
N ASN A 308 0.58 28.64 11.09
CA ASN A 308 -0.83 29.01 10.84
C ASN A 308 -1.78 27.81 10.70
N GLY A 309 -1.27 26.58 10.78
CA GLY A 309 -2.09 25.38 10.64
C GLY A 309 -2.98 25.11 11.86
N ASN A 310 -4.09 24.41 11.64
CA ASN A 310 -5.06 24.08 12.70
C ASN A 310 -5.04 22.57 12.99
N ILE A 311 -4.55 22.20 14.17
CA ILE A 311 -4.50 20.79 14.61
C ILE A 311 -5.90 20.14 14.71
N MET A 312 -6.95 20.93 14.91
CA MET A 312 -8.31 20.39 15.06
C MET A 312 -8.80 19.72 13.78
N GLU A 313 -8.33 20.16 12.60
CA GLU A 313 -8.66 19.48 11.33
C GLU A 313 -8.24 18.01 11.34
N PHE A 314 -7.08 17.70 11.93
CA PHE A 314 -6.62 16.33 12.13
C PHE A 314 -7.30 15.66 13.32
N MET A 315 -7.37 16.35 14.47
CA MET A 315 -7.83 15.75 15.72
C MET A 315 -9.31 15.39 15.72
N ASP A 316 -10.16 16.18 15.06
CA ASP A 316 -11.60 15.88 14.98
C ASP A 316 -11.85 14.56 14.22
N ASP A 317 -11.17 14.36 13.09
CA ASP A 317 -11.21 13.11 12.32
C ASP A 317 -10.58 11.95 13.12
N TYR A 318 -9.37 12.16 13.64
CA TYR A 318 -8.61 11.14 14.34
C TYR A 318 -9.35 10.64 15.60
N LEU A 319 -9.81 11.55 16.47
CA LEU A 319 -10.49 11.18 17.72
C LEU A 319 -11.85 10.53 17.46
N ASN A 320 -12.57 10.97 16.42
CA ASN A 320 -13.82 10.35 16.01
C ASN A 320 -13.64 8.86 15.67
N HIS A 321 -12.57 8.51 14.94
CA HIS A 321 -12.24 7.11 14.67
C HIS A 321 -11.68 6.40 15.89
N TYR A 322 -10.66 6.97 16.53
CA TYR A 322 -9.95 6.38 17.66
C TYR A 322 -10.90 5.96 18.79
N HIS A 323 -11.83 6.83 19.20
CA HIS A 323 -12.77 6.51 20.27
C HIS A 323 -13.71 5.34 19.95
N LYS A 324 -14.02 5.12 18.67
CA LYS A 324 -14.90 4.04 18.22
C LYS A 324 -14.17 2.70 18.09
N ILE A 325 -12.87 2.72 17.79
CA ILE A 325 -12.09 1.51 17.53
C ILE A 325 -11.08 1.12 18.62
N ARG A 326 -10.78 2.02 19.57
CA ARG A 326 -9.81 1.74 20.65
C ARG A 326 -10.14 0.43 21.37
N GLY A 327 -9.13 -0.41 21.55
CA GLY A 327 -9.26 -1.75 22.14
C GLY A 327 -9.77 -2.83 21.19
N LYS A 328 -10.05 -2.51 19.92
CA LYS A 328 -10.52 -3.47 18.89
C LYS A 328 -9.57 -3.59 17.69
N GLY A 329 -8.82 -2.53 17.41
CA GLY A 329 -7.86 -2.45 16.31
C GLY A 329 -7.04 -1.17 16.42
N GLN A 330 -6.14 -0.96 15.46
CA GLN A 330 -5.18 0.16 15.48
C GLN A 330 -5.38 1.13 14.31
N MET A 331 -4.92 2.36 14.49
CA MET A 331 -4.78 3.33 13.40
C MET A 331 -3.33 3.31 12.91
N ALA A 332 -3.13 3.09 11.61
CA ALA A 332 -1.80 3.17 11.00
C ALA A 332 -1.48 4.63 10.62
N LEU A 333 -0.34 5.13 11.10
CA LEU A 333 0.09 6.53 10.99
C LEU A 333 1.36 6.62 10.10
N PRO A 334 1.22 6.85 8.79
CA PRO A 334 2.36 6.96 7.91
C PRO A 334 3.17 8.26 8.13
N THR A 335 4.46 8.24 7.82
CA THR A 335 5.23 9.47 7.54
C THR A 335 4.93 9.93 6.11
N GLY A 336 4.73 8.98 5.21
CA GLY A 336 4.38 9.08 3.80
C GLY A 336 4.06 7.67 3.27
N ASN A 337 3.95 7.50 1.96
CA ASN A 337 3.91 6.20 1.29
C ASN A 337 4.19 6.37 -0.21
N HIS A 338 4.18 5.26 -0.95
CA HIS A 338 4.36 5.25 -2.41
C HIS A 338 3.32 6.05 -3.24
N ASP A 339 2.23 6.52 -2.64
CA ASP A 339 1.19 7.34 -3.29
C ASP A 339 1.16 8.80 -2.84
N ILE A 340 1.84 9.11 -1.74
CA ILE A 340 1.89 10.44 -1.19
C ILE A 340 3.08 11.19 -1.80
N ASN A 341 2.77 12.29 -2.49
CA ASN A 341 3.73 13.25 -2.98
C ASN A 341 3.23 14.66 -2.62
N PRO A 342 4.06 15.56 -2.07
CA PRO A 342 5.50 15.40 -1.81
C PRO A 342 5.85 14.55 -0.57
N ARG A 343 7.11 14.11 -0.50
CA ARG A 343 7.77 13.50 0.68
C ARG A 343 7.73 14.45 1.86
N LEU A 344 7.85 13.89 3.06
CA LEU A 344 7.70 14.63 4.32
C LEU A 344 8.68 15.80 4.44
N SER A 345 9.89 15.61 3.93
CA SER A 345 11.03 16.55 3.95
C SER A 345 10.88 17.76 3.03
N LYS A 346 9.92 17.77 2.12
CA LYS A 346 9.78 18.85 1.14
C LYS A 346 9.49 20.17 1.85
N GLY A 347 10.41 21.13 1.69
CA GLY A 347 10.31 22.45 2.31
C GLY A 347 10.48 22.47 3.83
N ARG A 348 11.08 21.42 4.42
CA ARG A 348 11.27 21.30 5.87
C ARG A 348 12.73 21.18 6.26
N THR A 349 13.08 21.74 7.40
CA THR A 349 14.39 21.56 8.04
C THR A 349 14.45 20.22 8.81
N THR A 350 15.64 19.81 9.23
CA THR A 350 15.82 18.65 10.11
C THR A 350 15.06 18.78 11.43
N ASP A 351 14.98 20.00 11.99
CA ASP A 351 14.27 20.24 13.25
C ASP A 351 12.74 20.13 13.05
N ASP A 352 12.20 20.62 11.94
CA ASP A 352 10.78 20.43 11.58
C ASP A 352 10.44 18.94 11.42
N LEU A 353 11.36 18.18 10.81
CA LEU A 353 11.22 16.74 10.63
C LEU A 353 11.27 15.98 11.95
N GLU A 354 12.16 16.34 12.88
CA GLU A 354 12.19 15.73 14.21
C GLU A 354 10.86 15.94 14.95
N LEU A 355 10.26 17.14 14.87
CA LEU A 355 8.96 17.40 15.48
C LEU A 355 7.84 16.54 14.86
N ALA A 356 7.83 16.39 13.53
CA ALA A 356 6.86 15.53 12.84
C ALA A 356 7.03 14.06 13.23
N PHE A 357 8.27 13.55 13.28
CA PHE A 357 8.57 12.19 13.72
C PHE A 357 8.21 11.98 15.18
N MET A 358 8.52 12.93 16.07
CA MET A 358 8.17 12.87 17.48
C MET A 358 6.66 12.73 17.65
N PHE A 359 5.86 13.50 16.90
CA PHE A 359 4.40 13.36 16.91
C PHE A 359 3.95 11.98 16.43
N ILE A 360 4.36 11.55 15.24
CA ILE A 360 3.93 10.28 14.64
C ILE A 360 4.33 9.07 15.51
N LEU A 361 5.54 9.09 16.07
CA LEU A 361 6.08 8.01 16.90
C LEU A 361 5.55 8.02 18.35
N THR A 362 4.88 9.08 18.82
CA THR A 362 4.30 9.12 20.17
C THR A 362 2.77 9.10 20.21
N MET A 363 2.12 9.29 19.07
CA MET A 363 0.66 9.18 18.96
C MET A 363 0.17 7.73 19.18
N PRO A 364 -1.04 7.54 19.76
CA PRO A 364 -1.68 6.24 19.80
C PRO A 364 -1.93 5.71 18.37
N GLY A 365 -1.65 4.43 18.13
CA GLY A 365 -1.66 3.83 16.80
C GLY A 365 -0.29 3.26 16.43
N VAL A 366 -0.11 2.86 15.17
CA VAL A 366 1.07 2.14 14.67
C VAL A 366 1.78 3.02 13.64
N PRO A 367 3.04 3.45 13.88
CA PRO A 367 3.79 4.26 12.93
C PRO A 367 4.22 3.48 11.67
N PHE A 368 4.17 4.12 10.51
CA PHE A 368 4.67 3.61 9.23
C PHE A 368 5.68 4.59 8.64
N ILE A 369 6.95 4.21 8.59
CA ILE A 369 8.02 5.03 8.02
C ILE A 369 8.17 4.66 6.54
N TRP A 370 7.99 5.62 5.64
CA TRP A 370 8.29 5.44 4.21
C TRP A 370 9.79 5.50 3.97
N TYR A 371 10.34 4.56 3.19
CA TYR A 371 11.79 4.49 3.00
C TYR A 371 12.39 5.84 2.55
N GLY A 372 13.47 6.25 3.19
CA GLY A 372 14.14 7.51 2.92
C GLY A 372 13.60 8.71 3.71
N ASP A 373 12.40 8.64 4.30
CA ASP A 373 11.90 9.72 5.15
C ASP A 373 12.76 9.87 6.42
N GLU A 374 13.35 8.78 6.93
CA GLU A 374 14.22 8.75 8.11
C GLU A 374 15.56 9.46 7.91
N ILE A 375 16.00 9.60 6.65
CA ILE A 375 17.15 10.43 6.28
C ILE A 375 16.73 11.78 5.68
N GLY A 376 15.43 12.02 5.47
CA GLY A 376 14.91 13.27 4.92
C GLY A 376 15.06 13.39 3.40
N MET A 377 14.99 12.28 2.66
CA MET A 377 15.02 12.30 1.19
C MET A 377 13.99 13.27 0.62
N GLN A 378 14.40 14.09 -0.35
CA GLN A 378 13.53 15.06 -1.02
C GLN A 378 12.70 14.43 -2.13
N SER A 379 11.55 15.03 -2.45
CA SER A 379 10.84 14.72 -3.70
C SER A 379 11.42 15.48 -4.87
N MET A 380 11.54 14.80 -5.99
CA MET A 380 11.90 15.40 -7.27
C MET A 380 10.64 15.89 -7.99
N ASP A 381 10.62 17.17 -8.34
CA ASP A 381 9.53 17.76 -9.11
C ASP A 381 9.69 17.44 -10.60
N ASP A 382 8.60 17.51 -11.36
CA ASP A 382 8.57 17.42 -12.83
C ASP A 382 9.20 16.16 -13.45
N LEU A 383 9.31 15.07 -12.70
CA LEU A 383 9.68 13.77 -13.26
C LEU A 383 8.59 13.26 -14.21
N THR A 384 9.02 12.77 -15.37
CA THR A 384 8.13 12.08 -16.30
C THR A 384 7.57 10.83 -15.64
N SER A 385 6.28 10.57 -15.81
CA SER A 385 5.62 9.37 -15.30
C SER A 385 6.39 8.11 -15.73
N LYS A 386 6.70 7.25 -14.77
CA LYS A 386 7.30 5.92 -15.00
C LYS A 386 6.35 4.88 -14.42
N GLU A 387 5.97 3.89 -15.24
CA GLU A 387 5.20 2.70 -14.80
C GLU A 387 3.95 3.08 -13.98
N GLY A 388 3.19 4.07 -14.43
CA GLY A 388 1.97 4.54 -13.74
C GLY A 388 2.21 5.47 -12.55
N GLY A 389 3.45 5.93 -12.31
CA GLY A 389 3.76 6.84 -11.21
C GLY A 389 3.02 8.18 -11.28
N PHE A 390 2.86 8.77 -12.46
CA PHE A 390 2.24 10.10 -12.66
C PHE A 390 2.78 11.13 -11.66
N ASN A 391 1.90 11.81 -10.92
CA ASN A 391 2.25 12.79 -9.88
C ASN A 391 2.95 12.18 -8.65
N ARG A 392 2.99 10.84 -8.52
CA ARG A 392 3.67 10.11 -7.42
C ARG A 392 5.13 9.81 -7.75
N THR A 393 5.55 9.95 -9.01
CA THR A 393 6.89 9.56 -9.48
C THR A 393 8.00 10.22 -8.67
N GLY A 394 7.82 11.50 -8.31
CA GLY A 394 8.77 12.30 -7.53
C GLY A 394 9.08 11.77 -6.13
N SER A 395 8.18 10.99 -5.52
CA SER A 395 8.38 10.41 -4.18
C SER A 395 8.92 8.97 -4.22
N ARG A 396 9.13 8.39 -5.41
CA ARG A 396 9.59 7.00 -5.61
C ARG A 396 11.06 6.87 -6.01
N THR A 397 11.84 7.95 -5.92
CA THR A 397 13.25 8.02 -6.35
C THR A 397 14.17 7.09 -5.54
N PRO A 398 15.34 6.66 -6.08
CA PRO A 398 16.20 5.70 -5.39
C PRO A 398 16.72 6.18 -4.02
N MET A 399 16.76 5.22 -3.08
CA MET A 399 17.27 5.40 -1.73
C MET A 399 18.72 5.87 -1.75
N GLN A 400 19.08 6.76 -0.83
CA GLN A 400 20.38 7.41 -0.82
C GLN A 400 21.23 6.79 0.30
N TRP A 401 22.05 5.80 -0.06
CA TRP A 401 22.86 5.03 0.89
C TRP A 401 24.20 5.71 1.22
N SER A 402 24.89 6.24 0.21
CA SER A 402 26.24 6.78 0.35
C SER A 402 26.52 7.94 -0.61
N GLY A 403 27.74 8.49 -0.56
CA GLY A 403 28.25 9.44 -1.54
C GLY A 403 28.84 8.80 -2.81
N GLU A 404 28.71 7.48 -2.97
CA GLU A 404 29.25 6.76 -4.13
C GLU A 404 28.38 6.95 -5.38
N VAL A 405 28.77 6.29 -6.47
CA VAL A 405 28.00 6.26 -7.72
C VAL A 405 26.55 5.90 -7.43
N ASN A 406 25.64 6.65 -8.05
CA ASN A 406 24.19 6.55 -7.85
C ASN A 406 23.74 6.57 -6.37
N ALA A 407 24.44 7.35 -5.53
CA ALA A 407 24.21 7.40 -4.09
C ALA A 407 24.29 6.03 -3.37
N GLY A 408 25.07 5.09 -3.92
CA GLY A 408 25.19 3.74 -3.38
C GLY A 408 23.95 2.85 -3.58
N PHE A 409 22.96 3.30 -4.36
CA PHE A 409 21.78 2.49 -4.70
C PHE A 409 22.09 1.35 -5.68
N SER A 410 22.92 1.62 -6.69
CA SER A 410 23.19 0.71 -7.80
C SER A 410 24.55 1.01 -8.43
N SER A 411 25.25 -0.03 -8.91
CA SER A 411 26.46 0.12 -9.74
C SER A 411 26.16 0.31 -11.24
N ALA A 412 24.89 0.34 -11.65
CA ALA A 412 24.49 0.51 -13.04
C ALA A 412 24.91 1.87 -13.61
N GLN A 413 24.90 1.98 -14.94
CA GLN A 413 25.02 3.29 -15.59
C GLN A 413 23.78 4.15 -15.26
N PRO A 414 23.91 5.48 -15.06
CA PRO A 414 22.79 6.33 -14.65
C PRO A 414 21.55 6.28 -15.55
N ASP A 415 21.73 6.03 -16.86
CA ASP A 415 20.65 5.92 -17.84
C ASP A 415 19.88 4.59 -17.76
N LYS A 416 20.40 3.60 -17.03
CA LYS A 416 19.73 2.33 -16.74
C LYS A 416 18.91 2.35 -15.47
N LEU A 417 19.08 3.36 -14.62
CA LEU A 417 18.34 3.45 -13.36
C LEU A 417 16.84 3.52 -13.64
N TYR A 418 16.06 2.83 -12.80
CA TYR A 418 14.60 2.88 -12.83
C TYR A 418 14.06 4.32 -12.80
N LEU A 419 14.65 5.14 -11.92
CA LEU A 419 14.41 6.57 -11.75
C LEU A 419 15.75 7.27 -11.44
N PRO A 420 15.88 8.57 -11.79
CA PRO A 420 17.11 9.31 -11.50
C PRO A 420 17.33 9.48 -10.00
N ILE A 421 18.60 9.61 -9.61
CA ILE A 421 19.00 10.07 -8.28
C ILE A 421 18.78 11.58 -8.19
N GLU A 422 18.32 12.06 -7.03
CA GLU A 422 18.25 13.50 -6.71
C GLU A 422 19.61 14.15 -6.98
N PRO A 423 19.75 15.13 -7.89
CA PRO A 423 21.05 15.65 -8.30
C PRO A 423 21.79 16.51 -7.25
N ALA A 424 21.10 17.03 -6.22
CA ALA A 424 21.69 17.90 -5.21
C ALA A 424 22.98 17.31 -4.58
N PRO A 425 24.09 18.06 -4.52
CA PRO A 425 25.36 17.55 -3.99
C PRO A 425 25.34 17.31 -2.48
N ASP A 426 24.46 18.01 -1.76
CA ASP A 426 24.20 17.92 -0.33
C ASP A 426 23.00 17.02 0.00
N ARG A 427 22.55 16.20 -0.96
CA ARG A 427 21.47 15.23 -0.75
C ARG A 427 21.77 14.32 0.46
N PRO A 428 20.76 14.03 1.31
CA PRO A 428 20.98 13.23 2.51
C PRO A 428 21.33 11.79 2.16
N ASN A 429 22.30 11.18 2.85
CA ASN A 429 22.59 9.77 2.66
C ASN A 429 22.84 9.07 4.00
N VAL A 430 22.58 7.76 4.03
CA VAL A 430 22.69 6.92 5.23
C VAL A 430 24.09 7.01 5.85
N ILE A 431 25.15 6.72 5.09
CA ILE A 431 26.53 6.67 5.64
C ILE A 431 26.94 8.00 6.29
N GLN A 432 26.62 9.13 5.67
CA GLN A 432 26.92 10.44 6.26
C GLN A 432 26.15 10.65 7.56
N GLN A 433 24.86 10.34 7.59
CA GLN A 433 24.03 10.52 8.79
C GLN A 433 24.37 9.53 9.91
N GLU A 434 24.86 8.33 9.59
CA GLU A 434 25.38 7.40 10.60
C GLU A 434 26.58 7.98 11.36
N ASN A 435 27.42 8.73 10.66
CA ASN A 435 28.61 9.38 11.23
C ASN A 435 28.33 10.74 11.88
N ASP A 436 27.11 11.28 11.77
CA ASP A 436 26.69 12.53 12.39
C ASP A 436 25.71 12.26 13.54
N PRO A 437 26.14 12.42 14.81
CA PRO A 437 25.28 12.25 15.99
C PRO A 437 24.05 13.17 16.05
N GLN A 438 24.03 14.26 15.27
CA GLN A 438 22.94 15.24 15.23
C GLN A 438 22.00 15.05 14.04
N SER A 439 22.25 14.05 13.20
CA SER A 439 21.47 13.78 11.99
C SER A 439 20.03 13.37 12.29
N LEU A 440 19.16 13.51 11.29
CA LEU A 440 17.77 13.04 11.38
C LEU A 440 17.71 11.53 11.67
N LEU A 441 18.55 10.73 11.02
CA LEU A 441 18.62 9.29 11.23
C LEU A 441 18.84 8.93 12.71
N GLN A 442 19.78 9.59 13.38
CA GLN A 442 20.05 9.33 14.80
C GLN A 442 18.90 9.79 15.69
N ARG A 443 18.24 10.92 15.36
CA ARG A 443 17.03 11.39 16.06
C ARG A 443 15.88 10.39 15.91
N VAL A 444 15.65 9.85 14.71
CA VAL A 444 14.63 8.81 14.46
C VAL A 444 14.93 7.54 15.26
N ARG A 445 16.18 7.04 15.24
CA ARG A 445 16.61 5.88 16.05
C ARG A 445 16.38 6.08 17.55
N LYS A 446 16.61 7.29 18.05
CA LYS A 446 16.34 7.65 19.44
C LYS A 446 14.83 7.64 19.74
N LEU A 447 14.01 8.21 18.88
CA LEU A 447 12.56 8.26 19.05
C LEU A 447 11.92 6.86 19.00
N THR A 448 12.35 5.98 18.09
CA THR A 448 11.87 4.60 18.02
C THR A 448 12.29 3.79 19.25
N THR A 449 13.45 4.10 19.85
CA THR A 449 13.89 3.50 21.12
C THR A 449 13.05 3.99 22.30
N ILE A 450 12.65 5.27 22.33
CA ILE A 450 11.78 5.84 23.38
C ILE A 450 10.34 5.29 23.30
N ARG A 451 9.88 4.98 22.09
CA ARG A 451 8.52 4.46 21.86
C ARG A 451 8.34 3.04 22.43
N LYS A 452 9.38 2.21 22.30
CA LYS A 452 9.43 0.88 22.91
C LYS A 452 9.54 1.00 24.42
#